data_AF-A0A951QRS9-F1
#
_entry.id   AF-A0A951QRS9-F1
#
_cell.length_a   1.000
_cell.length_b   1.000
_cell.length_c   1.000
_cell.angle_alpha   90.00
_cell.angle_beta   90.00
_cell.angle_gamma   90.00
#
_symmetry.space_group_name_H-M   'P 1'
#
loop_
_entity.id
_entity.type
_entity.pdbx_description
1 polymer ?
#
loop_
_entity_poly.entity_id
_entity_poly.type
_entity_poly.pdbx_seq_one_letter_code
_entity_poly.pdbx_strand_id
1 'polypeptide(L)'
;MPTTQIRPSSVFLVSGGAKGITAKCAIKLAEHHPCKFILLGRSALAESEPDFAQDCFDDTTLKKRIMENLISQGEKPTPMSVQKIFNRITSNREIKETLSSIKQLGGDAEYISVDVTDAAALQEKLAAAVERTGKITGIIHGAGNLADKLIEKKTEQDFETVYAAKVKGLENLLACVHTNQLEYLVLFSSVTGFYGNIGQTDYAIANEILNKTAHLVKQRYPSCHVVAINWGAWDSGMVTPELKKIFAERKIDIIPIDVGTEMLVNELDNAYHDTAQVVIGSPLVPPGAELDKELRSHRIRRQLKLEENPFVHDHTIAGYAVLPATCAHAWMINTCEQLYPGYTFIRSQDFRVLKGITFNESLASEHIVDLQEISKTESQEIEIQAKIWSKNPEGKIHYHFSATITLGRKIPDSPIYDAVNLQPDNIITGTGQYFYQPDGAKLFHGPNFQEVKRVLNINHEKLTTECVWQKIDDKQQGQFQLQWVNPYVLDLCTHAIWIWLQHFHSSGCLPGQVGKYEQFAEIPSNEIFYVSCEVKAKTASSVTFDLIMHNREGKVFARIIDGKAVIWAMK
;
A
#
# COMPACT_ATOMS: atom_id res chain seq x y z
N MET A 1 -8.20 21.05 22.81
CA MET A 1 -7.98 21.41 21.39
C MET A 1 -9.17 22.27 20.97
N PRO A 2 -9.01 23.36 20.22
CA PRO A 2 -10.17 24.05 19.65
C PRO A 2 -10.87 23.08 18.69
N THR A 3 -12.12 22.73 18.99
CA THR A 3 -12.99 21.91 18.16
C THR A 3 -13.50 22.76 17.00
N THR A 4 -13.10 22.45 15.76
CA THR A 4 -13.76 23.01 14.59
C THR A 4 -15.10 22.28 14.41
N GLN A 5 -16.17 23.04 14.17
CA GLN A 5 -17.49 22.47 13.92
C GLN A 5 -18.11 23.19 12.74
N ILE A 6 -18.63 22.42 11.78
CA ILE A 6 -19.36 22.97 10.65
C ILE A 6 -20.69 23.51 11.17
N ARG A 7 -20.91 24.81 10.95
CA ARG A 7 -22.11 25.55 11.39
C ARG A 7 -22.94 25.94 10.18
N PRO A 8 -24.22 26.29 10.34
CA PRO A 8 -25.02 26.86 9.25
C PRO A 8 -24.41 28.15 8.65
N SER A 9 -23.59 28.87 9.42
CA SER A 9 -22.85 30.05 8.96
C SER A 9 -21.53 29.74 8.26
N SER A 10 -21.07 28.48 8.26
CA SER A 10 -19.86 28.07 7.57
C SER A 10 -20.06 28.21 6.07
N VAL A 11 -19.04 28.73 5.39
CA VAL A 11 -19.05 28.94 3.94
C VAL A 11 -17.89 28.15 3.33
N PHE A 12 -18.22 27.16 2.51
CA PHE A 12 -17.25 26.37 1.75
C PHE A 12 -17.08 26.91 0.34
N LEU A 13 -15.85 27.29 0.00
CA LEU A 13 -15.44 27.58 -1.35
C LEU A 13 -15.02 26.28 -2.05
N VAL A 14 -15.77 25.86 -3.07
CA VAL A 14 -15.62 24.53 -3.69
C VAL A 14 -15.22 24.65 -5.15
N SER A 15 -13.96 24.39 -5.48
CA SER A 15 -13.51 24.38 -6.88
C SER A 15 -13.86 23.07 -7.58
N GLY A 16 -14.37 23.15 -8.81
CA GLY A 16 -14.94 21.97 -9.48
C GLY A 16 -16.22 21.47 -8.80
N GLY A 17 -16.84 22.29 -7.95
CA GLY A 17 -17.89 21.88 -7.03
C GLY A 17 -19.30 21.80 -7.62
N ALA A 18 -19.49 22.14 -8.89
CA ALA A 18 -20.82 22.25 -9.48
C ALA A 18 -21.21 21.05 -10.35
N LYS A 19 -20.27 20.14 -10.62
CA LYS A 19 -20.48 18.91 -11.40
C LYS A 19 -19.63 17.75 -10.86
N GLY A 20 -20.01 16.52 -11.20
CA GLY A 20 -19.23 15.32 -10.89
C GLY A 20 -19.11 15.03 -9.39
N ILE A 21 -18.05 14.31 -9.01
CA ILE A 21 -17.84 13.80 -7.63
C ILE A 21 -17.78 14.92 -6.60
N THR A 22 -17.06 16.00 -6.88
CA THR A 22 -16.93 17.13 -5.94
C THR A 22 -18.30 17.75 -5.62
N ALA A 23 -19.20 17.84 -6.61
CA ALA A 23 -20.58 18.30 -6.38
C ALA A 23 -21.39 17.32 -5.52
N LYS A 24 -21.25 16.01 -5.76
CA LYS A 24 -21.90 14.99 -4.93
C LYS A 24 -21.40 15.04 -3.48
N CYS A 25 -20.11 15.31 -3.26
CA CYS A 25 -19.56 15.53 -1.92
C CYS A 25 -20.11 16.81 -1.27
N ALA A 26 -20.26 17.91 -2.02
CA ALA A 26 -20.87 19.13 -1.49
C ALA A 26 -22.35 18.93 -1.11
N ILE A 27 -23.12 18.19 -1.93
CA ILE A 27 -24.50 17.81 -1.62
C ILE A 27 -24.56 16.95 -0.35
N LYS A 28 -23.70 15.93 -0.25
CA LYS A 28 -23.63 15.07 0.93
C LYS A 28 -23.23 15.85 2.19
N LEU A 29 -22.32 16.82 2.06
CA LEU A 29 -21.97 17.70 3.17
C LEU A 29 -23.16 18.57 3.59
N ALA A 30 -23.96 19.08 2.64
CA ALA A 30 -25.17 19.84 2.92
C ALA A 30 -26.24 19.00 3.64
N GLU A 31 -26.34 17.71 3.31
CA GLU A 31 -27.25 16.75 3.95
C GLU A 31 -26.96 16.59 5.45
N HIS A 32 -25.69 16.47 5.83
CA HIS A 32 -25.26 16.36 7.23
C HIS A 32 -25.20 17.72 7.94
N HIS A 33 -24.82 18.76 7.21
CA HIS A 33 -24.61 20.10 7.72
C HIS A 33 -25.19 21.16 6.77
N PRO A 34 -26.36 21.75 7.08
CA PRO A 34 -27.02 22.75 6.23
C PRO A 34 -26.29 24.10 6.27
N CYS A 35 -25.11 24.13 5.64
CA CYS A 35 -24.20 25.26 5.54
C CYS A 35 -24.22 25.86 4.13
N LYS A 36 -23.33 26.81 3.86
CA LYS A 36 -23.32 27.58 2.62
C LYS A 36 -22.15 27.18 1.71
N PHE A 37 -22.36 27.29 0.41
CA PHE A 37 -21.40 26.89 -0.62
C PHE A 37 -21.22 27.97 -1.69
N ILE A 38 -19.98 28.23 -2.06
CA ILE A 38 -19.63 28.96 -3.28
C ILE A 38 -19.00 27.94 -4.23
N LEU A 39 -19.76 27.50 -5.23
CA LEU A 39 -19.35 26.48 -6.19
C LEU A 39 -18.67 27.13 -7.40
N LEU A 40 -17.45 26.72 -7.72
CA LEU A 40 -16.72 27.24 -8.88
C LEU A 40 -16.63 26.21 -10.01
N GLY A 41 -16.73 26.68 -11.25
CA GLY A 41 -16.48 25.89 -12.45
C GLY A 41 -16.31 26.78 -13.68
N ARG A 42 -15.87 26.20 -14.80
CA ARG A 42 -15.66 26.95 -16.06
C ARG A 42 -16.91 27.10 -16.93
N SER A 43 -17.92 26.28 -16.67
CA SER A 43 -19.13 26.23 -17.50
C SER A 43 -20.01 27.45 -17.25
N ALA A 44 -20.42 28.15 -18.31
CA ALA A 44 -21.36 29.26 -18.18
C ALA A 44 -22.74 28.76 -17.70
N LEU A 45 -23.34 29.47 -16.74
CA LEU A 45 -24.70 29.24 -16.29
C LEU A 45 -25.65 30.19 -17.03
N ALA A 46 -26.39 29.64 -18.00
CA ALA A 46 -27.50 30.32 -18.64
C ALA A 46 -28.74 30.33 -17.74
N GLU A 47 -29.47 31.44 -17.75
CA GLU A 47 -30.73 31.61 -17.01
C GLU A 47 -31.81 30.65 -17.51
N SER A 48 -32.03 30.61 -18.83
CA SER A 48 -33.02 29.75 -19.48
C SER A 48 -32.36 28.65 -20.33
N GLU A 49 -33.08 27.55 -20.48
CA GLU A 49 -32.74 26.46 -21.40
C GLU A 49 -33.38 26.71 -22.78
N PRO A 50 -32.66 26.49 -23.90
CA PRO A 50 -33.23 26.65 -25.23
C PRO A 50 -34.46 25.78 -25.47
N ASP A 51 -35.46 26.30 -26.19
CA ASP A 51 -36.74 25.62 -26.42
C ASP A 51 -36.58 24.22 -27.03
N PHE A 52 -35.64 24.04 -27.96
CA PHE A 52 -35.38 22.74 -28.58
C PHE A 52 -34.85 21.68 -27.58
N ALA A 53 -34.28 22.10 -26.46
CA ALA A 53 -33.69 21.21 -25.46
C ALA A 53 -34.68 20.87 -24.33
N GLN A 54 -35.72 21.68 -24.12
CA GLN A 54 -36.69 21.47 -23.05
C GLN A 54 -37.36 20.10 -23.13
N ASP A 55 -37.62 19.51 -21.96
CA ASP A 55 -38.24 18.19 -21.76
C ASP A 55 -37.57 17.03 -22.53
N CYS A 56 -36.28 17.18 -22.86
CA CYS A 56 -35.52 16.18 -23.59
C CYS A 56 -34.35 15.67 -22.76
N PHE A 57 -34.52 14.55 -22.07
CA PHE A 57 -33.50 13.97 -21.18
C PHE A 57 -32.69 12.82 -21.82
N ASP A 58 -33.12 12.34 -22.99
CA ASP A 58 -32.38 11.33 -23.75
C ASP A 58 -31.26 11.97 -24.59
N ASP A 59 -30.03 11.50 -24.38
CA ASP A 59 -28.83 12.06 -25.00
C ASP A 59 -28.88 12.01 -26.54
N THR A 60 -29.39 10.91 -27.09
CA THR A 60 -29.45 10.71 -28.54
C THR A 60 -30.46 11.67 -29.17
N THR A 61 -31.63 11.79 -28.54
CA THR A 61 -32.70 12.69 -28.96
C THR A 61 -32.27 14.14 -28.82
N LEU A 62 -31.58 14.51 -27.74
CA LEU A 62 -31.08 15.86 -27.56
C LEU A 62 -30.04 16.23 -28.62
N LYS A 63 -29.10 15.34 -28.93
CA LYS A 63 -28.14 15.57 -30.03
C LYS A 63 -28.84 15.75 -31.38
N LYS A 64 -29.89 14.96 -31.65
CA LYS A 64 -30.70 15.12 -32.86
C LYS A 64 -31.39 16.49 -32.91
N ARG A 65 -32.04 16.93 -31.83
CA ARG A 65 -32.69 18.26 -31.76
C ARG A 65 -31.69 19.41 -31.92
N ILE A 66 -30.47 19.26 -31.39
CA ILE A 66 -29.37 20.21 -31.61
C ILE A 66 -29.00 20.28 -33.09
N MET A 67 -28.88 19.13 -33.77
CA MET A 67 -28.59 19.10 -35.21
C MET A 67 -29.67 19.79 -36.03
N GLU A 68 -30.94 19.50 -35.74
CA GLU A 68 -32.09 20.12 -36.42
C GLU A 68 -32.12 21.64 -36.20
N ASN A 69 -31.82 22.10 -34.98
CA ASN A 69 -31.73 23.53 -34.67
C ASN A 69 -30.63 24.23 -35.47
N LEU A 70 -29.42 23.65 -35.54
CA LEU A 70 -28.33 24.20 -36.35
C LEU A 70 -28.71 24.31 -37.84
N ILE A 71 -29.34 23.25 -38.39
CA ILE A 71 -29.82 23.25 -39.78
C ILE A 71 -30.86 24.36 -39.99
N SER A 72 -31.80 24.54 -39.06
CA SER A 72 -32.82 25.60 -39.15
C SER A 72 -32.24 27.02 -39.13
N GLN A 73 -31.04 27.19 -38.56
CA GLN A 73 -30.30 28.46 -38.52
C GLN A 73 -29.35 28.65 -39.72
N GLY A 74 -29.34 27.70 -40.66
CA GLY A 74 -28.42 27.72 -41.81
C GLY A 74 -26.99 27.31 -41.47
N GLU A 75 -26.75 26.77 -40.26
CA GLU A 75 -25.44 26.28 -39.84
C GLU A 75 -25.25 24.79 -40.17
N LYS A 76 -24.00 24.40 -40.47
CA LYS A 76 -23.65 23.00 -40.72
C LYS A 76 -23.44 22.26 -39.40
N PRO A 77 -24.24 21.22 -39.06
CA PRO A 77 -24.05 20.45 -37.84
C PRO A 77 -22.82 19.54 -37.95
N THR A 78 -21.70 19.96 -37.35
CA THR A 78 -20.50 19.13 -37.21
C THR A 78 -20.55 18.36 -35.89
N PRO A 79 -19.91 17.17 -35.78
CA PRO A 79 -19.85 16.44 -34.51
C PRO A 79 -19.33 17.30 -33.35
N MET A 80 -18.32 18.15 -33.61
CA MET A 80 -17.78 19.07 -32.60
C MET A 80 -18.77 20.15 -32.18
N SER A 81 -19.48 20.79 -33.12
CA SER A 81 -20.45 21.84 -32.78
C SER A 81 -21.65 21.27 -32.02
N VAL A 82 -22.16 20.12 -32.44
CA VAL A 82 -23.24 19.39 -31.73
C VAL A 82 -22.79 19.02 -30.32
N GLN A 83 -21.60 18.42 -30.17
CA GLN A 83 -21.09 18.01 -28.86
C GLN A 83 -20.83 19.22 -27.95
N LYS A 84 -20.39 20.35 -28.48
CA LYS A 84 -20.19 21.59 -27.72
C LYS A 84 -21.52 22.12 -27.15
N ILE A 85 -22.57 22.17 -27.96
CA ILE A 85 -23.90 22.63 -27.51
C ILE A 85 -24.49 21.63 -26.50
N PHE A 86 -24.37 20.33 -26.79
CA PHE A 86 -24.81 19.27 -25.89
C PHE A 86 -24.13 19.36 -24.52
N ASN A 87 -22.80 19.52 -24.48
CA ASN A 87 -22.03 19.68 -23.24
C ASN A 87 -22.46 20.95 -22.48
N ARG A 88 -22.79 22.04 -23.18
CA ARG A 88 -23.27 23.27 -22.54
C ARG A 88 -24.63 23.06 -21.85
N ILE A 89 -25.56 22.40 -22.53
CA ILE A 89 -26.90 22.11 -22.01
C ILE A 89 -26.82 21.17 -20.80
N THR A 90 -26.17 20.03 -20.96
CA THR A 90 -26.00 19.03 -19.89
C THR A 90 -25.28 19.61 -18.68
N SER A 91 -24.21 20.39 -18.89
CA SER A 91 -23.54 21.10 -17.80
C SER A 91 -24.45 22.08 -17.08
N ASN A 92 -25.29 22.82 -17.81
CA ASN A 92 -26.23 23.77 -17.20
C ASN A 92 -27.25 23.05 -16.30
N ARG A 93 -27.79 21.93 -16.79
CA ARG A 93 -28.73 21.08 -16.03
C ARG A 93 -28.09 20.53 -14.76
N GLU A 94 -26.90 19.94 -14.86
CA GLU A 94 -26.21 19.35 -13.71
C GLU A 94 -25.86 20.40 -12.64
N ILE A 95 -25.45 21.61 -13.06
CA ILE A 95 -25.21 22.72 -12.13
C ILE A 95 -26.52 23.13 -11.43
N LYS A 96 -27.61 23.31 -12.18
CA LYS A 96 -28.92 23.65 -11.60
C LYS A 96 -29.45 22.58 -10.66
N GLU A 97 -29.27 21.31 -11.00
CA GLU A 97 -29.61 20.17 -10.15
C GLU A 97 -28.80 20.18 -8.84
N THR A 98 -27.49 20.46 -8.92
CA THR A 98 -26.62 20.57 -7.75
C THR A 98 -27.10 21.68 -6.81
N LEU A 99 -27.36 22.88 -7.36
CA LEU A 99 -27.87 24.01 -6.58
C LEU A 99 -29.23 23.70 -5.93
N SER A 100 -30.15 23.10 -6.69
CA SER A 100 -31.46 22.69 -6.18
C SER A 100 -31.35 21.64 -5.08
N SER A 101 -30.46 20.66 -5.24
CA SER A 101 -30.27 19.57 -4.27
C SER A 101 -29.75 20.11 -2.94
N ILE A 102 -28.72 20.98 -2.97
CA ILE A 102 -28.20 21.63 -1.75
C ILE A 102 -29.31 22.44 -1.06
N LYS A 103 -30.10 23.19 -1.83
CA LYS A 103 -31.21 23.98 -1.29
C LYS A 103 -32.31 23.13 -0.66
N GLN A 104 -32.66 21.99 -1.27
CA GLN A 104 -33.67 21.06 -0.74
C GLN A 104 -33.22 20.43 0.59
N LEU A 105 -31.91 20.26 0.78
CA LEU A 105 -31.31 19.75 2.02
C LEU A 105 -31.13 20.85 3.10
N GLY A 106 -31.57 22.08 2.84
CA GLY A 106 -31.51 23.19 3.78
C GLY A 106 -30.19 23.99 3.75
N GLY A 107 -29.25 23.62 2.89
CA GLY A 107 -28.07 24.44 2.60
C GLY A 107 -28.38 25.60 1.65
N ASP A 108 -27.37 26.44 1.40
CA ASP A 108 -27.44 27.50 0.41
C ASP A 108 -26.22 27.45 -0.52
N ALA A 109 -26.42 27.68 -1.81
CA ALA A 109 -25.32 27.60 -2.78
C ALA A 109 -25.44 28.65 -3.88
N GLU A 110 -24.31 29.30 -4.17
CA GLU A 110 -24.13 30.15 -5.34
C GLU A 110 -23.11 29.51 -6.29
N TYR A 111 -23.37 29.58 -7.60
CA TYR A 111 -22.42 29.12 -8.62
C TYR A 111 -21.74 30.30 -9.32
N ILE A 112 -20.42 30.23 -9.45
CA ILE A 112 -19.60 31.22 -10.16
C ILE A 112 -18.87 30.53 -11.32
N SER A 113 -19.14 31.01 -12.53
CA SER A 113 -18.38 30.61 -13.71
C SER A 113 -17.04 31.35 -13.75
N VAL A 114 -15.95 30.67 -13.39
CA VAL A 114 -14.58 31.20 -13.37
C VAL A 114 -13.55 30.08 -13.54
N ASP A 115 -12.43 30.38 -14.21
CA ASP A 115 -11.27 29.51 -14.24
C ASP A 115 -10.42 29.77 -12.98
N VAL A 116 -10.22 28.75 -12.14
CA VAL A 116 -9.45 28.87 -10.90
C VAL A 116 -7.98 29.20 -11.14
N THR A 117 -7.48 29.05 -12.37
CA THR A 117 -6.10 29.40 -12.74
C THR A 117 -5.93 30.89 -13.07
N ASP A 118 -7.04 31.61 -13.29
CA ASP A 118 -7.09 33.06 -13.51
C ASP A 118 -7.29 33.78 -12.16
N ALA A 119 -6.18 34.19 -11.54
CA ALA A 119 -6.18 34.80 -10.21
C ALA A 119 -7.00 36.10 -10.15
N ALA A 120 -6.93 36.94 -11.20
CA ALA A 120 -7.59 38.23 -11.21
C ALA A 120 -9.11 38.07 -11.32
N ALA A 121 -9.58 37.25 -12.26
CA ALA A 121 -11.00 36.98 -12.42
C ALA A 121 -11.59 36.24 -11.21
N LEU A 122 -10.81 35.35 -10.59
CA LEU A 122 -11.21 34.65 -9.38
C LEU A 122 -11.41 35.62 -8.22
N GLN A 123 -10.44 36.50 -7.96
CA GLN A 123 -10.51 37.47 -6.88
C GLN A 123 -11.69 38.44 -7.04
N GLU A 124 -11.90 38.97 -8.25
CA GLU A 124 -13.00 39.88 -8.56
C GLU A 124 -14.37 39.23 -8.29
N LYS A 125 -14.60 38.04 -8.84
CA LYS A 125 -15.89 37.35 -8.72
C LYS A 125 -16.16 36.84 -7.31
N LEU A 126 -15.12 36.39 -6.60
CA LEU A 126 -15.26 35.94 -5.22
C LEU A 126 -15.61 37.08 -4.27
N ALA A 127 -15.03 38.27 -4.45
CA ALA A 127 -15.34 39.40 -3.58
C ALA A 127 -16.85 39.67 -3.51
N ALA A 128 -17.52 39.71 -4.67
CA ALA A 128 -18.97 39.92 -4.75
C ALA A 128 -19.78 38.79 -4.10
N ALA A 129 -19.35 37.53 -4.23
CA ALA A 129 -20.05 36.40 -3.63
C ALA A 129 -19.86 36.30 -2.12
N VAL A 130 -18.68 36.67 -1.61
CA VAL A 130 -18.37 36.74 -0.17
C VAL A 130 -19.23 37.79 0.53
N GLU A 131 -19.50 38.93 -0.11
CA GLU A 131 -20.42 39.95 0.42
C GLU A 131 -21.85 39.41 0.63
N ARG A 132 -22.33 38.54 -0.28
CA ARG A 132 -23.67 37.94 -0.19
C ARG A 132 -23.73 36.75 0.76
N THR A 133 -22.72 35.88 0.71
CA THR A 133 -22.78 34.55 1.34
C THR A 133 -22.20 34.56 2.75
N GLY A 134 -21.16 35.37 2.99
CA GLY A 134 -20.38 35.44 4.21
C GLY A 134 -18.91 35.06 4.00
N LYS A 135 -18.13 35.16 5.08
CA LYS A 135 -16.70 34.84 5.08
C LYS A 135 -16.46 33.36 4.80
N ILE A 136 -15.50 33.06 3.92
CA ILE A 136 -15.08 31.70 3.61
C ILE A 136 -14.37 31.09 4.81
N THR A 137 -14.96 30.05 5.39
CA THR A 137 -14.40 29.28 6.52
C THR A 137 -13.82 27.94 6.08
N GLY A 138 -14.13 27.47 4.88
CA GLY A 138 -13.62 26.21 4.36
C GLY A 138 -13.30 26.26 2.87
N ILE A 139 -12.32 25.49 2.43
CA ILE A 139 -12.00 25.28 1.01
C ILE A 139 -12.10 23.79 0.71
N ILE A 140 -12.80 23.43 -0.36
CA ILE A 140 -12.80 22.09 -0.94
C ILE A 140 -12.24 22.21 -2.36
N HIS A 141 -11.02 21.71 -2.55
CA HIS A 141 -10.32 21.80 -3.83
C HIS A 141 -10.47 20.50 -4.63
N GLY A 142 -11.54 20.43 -5.43
CA GLY A 142 -11.84 19.32 -6.34
C GLY A 142 -11.60 19.57 -7.82
N ALA A 143 -10.92 20.67 -8.20
CA ALA A 143 -10.64 20.97 -9.59
C ALA A 143 -9.49 20.09 -10.11
N GLY A 144 -9.62 19.58 -11.33
CA GLY A 144 -8.57 18.77 -11.96
C GLY A 144 -8.90 18.43 -13.41
N ASN A 145 -7.85 18.21 -14.19
CA ASN A 145 -7.91 17.71 -15.55
C ASN A 145 -6.98 16.48 -15.66
N LEU A 146 -7.14 15.70 -16.73
CA LEU A 146 -6.23 14.61 -17.10
C LEU A 146 -5.62 14.88 -18.48
N ALA A 147 -4.39 14.40 -18.67
CA ALA A 147 -3.66 14.46 -19.95
C ALA A 147 -2.80 13.19 -20.10
N ASP A 148 -3.45 12.04 -19.95
CA ASP A 148 -2.80 10.74 -19.81
C ASP A 148 -2.01 10.35 -21.07
N LYS A 149 -0.69 10.23 -20.92
CA LYS A 149 0.28 9.87 -21.97
C LYS A 149 1.54 9.30 -21.31
N LEU A 150 2.20 8.36 -21.97
CA LEU A 150 3.54 7.94 -21.55
C LEU A 150 4.49 9.13 -21.52
N ILE A 151 5.45 9.12 -20.59
CA ILE A 151 6.29 10.27 -20.29
C ILE A 151 7.05 10.78 -21.53
N GLU A 152 7.49 9.87 -22.41
CA GLU A 152 8.18 10.19 -23.66
C GLU A 152 7.27 10.83 -24.73
N LYS A 153 5.95 10.86 -24.51
CA LYS A 153 4.95 11.48 -25.39
C LYS A 153 4.26 12.71 -24.77
N LYS A 154 4.62 13.09 -23.54
CA LYS A 154 4.03 14.26 -22.86
C LYS A 154 4.62 15.56 -23.43
N THR A 155 3.76 16.55 -23.62
CA THR A 155 4.14 17.93 -23.97
C THR A 155 4.05 18.85 -22.75
N GLU A 156 4.70 20.01 -22.80
CA GLU A 156 4.56 21.04 -21.76
C GLU A 156 3.11 21.46 -21.55
N GLN A 157 2.32 21.56 -22.63
CA GLN A 157 0.90 21.90 -22.54
C GLN A 157 0.08 20.83 -21.81
N ASP A 158 0.43 19.55 -21.95
CA ASP A 158 -0.21 18.47 -21.19
C ASP A 158 0.06 18.65 -19.70
N PHE A 159 1.33 18.89 -19.34
CA PHE A 159 1.73 19.16 -17.96
C PHE A 159 1.00 20.36 -17.38
N GLU A 160 1.02 21.51 -18.06
CA GLU A 160 0.35 22.74 -17.60
C GLU A 160 -1.16 22.54 -17.42
N THR A 161 -1.81 21.78 -18.31
CA THR A 161 -3.25 21.50 -18.22
C THR A 161 -3.63 20.75 -16.94
N VAL A 162 -2.78 19.82 -16.50
CA VAL A 162 -2.99 19.01 -15.29
C VAL A 162 -2.53 19.76 -14.04
N TYR A 163 -1.31 20.29 -14.09
CA TYR A 163 -0.66 21.00 -12.98
C TYR A 163 -1.44 22.26 -12.59
N ALA A 164 -1.78 23.13 -13.54
CA ALA A 164 -2.38 24.43 -13.23
C ALA A 164 -3.73 24.28 -12.52
N ALA A 165 -4.57 23.34 -12.95
CA ALA A 165 -5.90 23.15 -12.34
C ALA A 165 -5.83 22.77 -10.85
N LYS A 166 -4.84 21.97 -10.47
CA LYS A 166 -4.64 21.47 -9.10
C LYS A 166 -3.76 22.38 -8.24
N VAL A 167 -2.57 22.70 -8.73
CA VAL A 167 -1.56 23.39 -7.92
C VAL A 167 -1.79 24.89 -7.96
N LYS A 168 -1.73 25.50 -9.15
CA LYS A 168 -1.98 26.93 -9.32
C LYS A 168 -3.41 27.32 -8.91
N GLY A 169 -4.38 26.45 -9.18
CA GLY A 169 -5.75 26.61 -8.71
C GLY A 169 -5.85 26.69 -7.19
N LEU A 170 -5.19 25.77 -6.46
CA LEU A 170 -5.14 25.83 -4.99
C LEU A 170 -4.43 27.10 -4.49
N GLU A 171 -3.29 27.46 -5.08
CA GLU A 171 -2.55 28.68 -4.72
C GLU A 171 -3.44 29.93 -4.83
N ASN A 172 -4.18 30.06 -5.94
CA ASN A 172 -5.10 31.16 -6.17
C ASN A 172 -6.27 31.17 -5.16
N LEU A 173 -6.84 30.00 -4.83
CA LEU A 173 -7.90 29.89 -3.83
C LEU A 173 -7.42 30.31 -2.44
N LEU A 174 -6.23 29.84 -2.03
CA LEU A 174 -5.62 30.20 -0.75
C LEU A 174 -5.26 31.69 -0.69
N ALA A 175 -4.88 32.30 -1.82
CA ALA A 175 -4.61 33.74 -1.89
C ALA A 175 -5.88 34.60 -1.73
N CYS A 176 -7.06 34.07 -2.08
CA CYS A 176 -8.34 34.76 -1.94
C CYS A 176 -8.93 34.70 -0.52
N VAL A 177 -8.35 33.90 0.39
CA VAL A 177 -8.91 33.65 1.72
C VAL A 177 -7.84 33.92 2.78
N HIS A 178 -8.16 34.76 3.77
CA HIS A 178 -7.26 34.96 4.90
C HIS A 178 -7.04 33.64 5.64
N THR A 179 -5.80 33.20 5.82
CA THR A 179 -5.54 31.85 6.33
C THR A 179 -5.98 31.67 7.79
N ASN A 180 -6.01 32.74 8.58
CA ASN A 180 -6.43 32.71 9.99
C ASN A 180 -7.94 32.50 10.20
N GLN A 181 -8.78 32.67 9.17
CA GLN A 181 -10.22 32.37 9.24
C GLN A 181 -10.56 30.99 8.66
N LEU A 182 -9.58 30.28 8.08
CA LEU A 182 -9.80 28.98 7.49
C LEU A 182 -9.87 27.91 8.58
N GLU A 183 -11.03 27.30 8.72
CA GLU A 183 -11.30 26.20 9.65
C GLU A 183 -11.14 24.84 8.96
N TYR A 184 -11.34 24.77 7.64
CA TYR A 184 -11.26 23.53 6.87
C TYR A 184 -10.51 23.71 5.55
N LEU A 185 -9.59 22.79 5.24
CA LEU A 185 -8.96 22.67 3.92
C LEU A 185 -8.99 21.22 3.46
N VAL A 186 -9.85 20.93 2.48
CA VAL A 186 -10.05 19.59 1.93
C VAL A 186 -9.49 19.55 0.52
N LEU A 187 -8.48 18.71 0.29
CA LEU A 187 -7.83 18.60 -1.02
C LEU A 187 -8.16 17.24 -1.65
N PHE A 188 -8.76 17.26 -2.84
CA PHE A 188 -9.00 16.05 -3.61
C PHE A 188 -7.72 15.66 -4.33
N SER A 189 -6.94 14.82 -3.64
CA SER A 189 -5.77 14.15 -4.18
C SER A 189 -6.20 12.82 -4.86
N SER A 190 -5.24 11.97 -5.19
CA SER A 190 -5.50 10.66 -5.79
C SER A 190 -4.48 9.63 -5.32
N VAL A 191 -4.89 8.35 -5.28
CA VAL A 191 -3.97 7.21 -5.12
C VAL A 191 -2.79 7.25 -6.09
N THR A 192 -2.95 7.86 -7.28
CA THR A 192 -1.86 8.06 -8.24
C THR A 192 -0.76 8.99 -7.72
N GLY A 193 -1.09 9.98 -6.88
CA GLY A 193 -0.06 10.82 -6.23
C GLY A 193 0.80 10.03 -5.24
N PHE A 194 0.23 8.99 -4.64
CA PHE A 194 0.89 8.18 -3.62
C PHE A 194 1.63 6.96 -4.20
N TYR A 195 0.98 6.19 -5.07
CA TYR A 195 1.51 4.95 -5.65
C TYR A 195 2.12 5.14 -7.05
N GLY A 196 1.83 6.25 -7.73
CA GLY A 196 2.10 6.42 -9.15
C GLY A 196 1.11 5.66 -10.04
N ASN A 197 1.08 6.03 -11.33
CA ASN A 197 0.36 5.29 -12.35
C ASN A 197 1.00 5.53 -13.72
N ILE A 198 1.03 4.50 -14.56
CA ILE A 198 1.63 4.58 -15.90
C ILE A 198 0.82 5.58 -16.73
N GLY A 199 1.54 6.53 -17.34
CA GLY A 199 0.95 7.57 -18.19
C GLY A 199 0.44 8.82 -17.44
N GLN A 200 0.54 8.83 -16.11
CA GLN A 200 -0.02 9.88 -15.25
C GLN A 200 1.06 10.63 -14.45
N THR A 201 2.25 10.84 -15.03
CA THR A 201 3.38 11.48 -14.33
C THR A 201 3.06 12.87 -13.76
N ASP A 202 2.48 13.74 -14.59
CA ASP A 202 2.06 15.10 -14.21
C ASP A 202 0.92 15.09 -13.18
N TYR A 203 -0.03 14.17 -13.34
CA TYR A 203 -1.13 13.96 -12.38
C TYR A 203 -0.60 13.46 -11.03
N ALA A 204 0.36 12.53 -11.01
CA ALA A 204 1.01 12.07 -9.79
C ALA A 204 1.72 13.23 -9.10
N ILE A 205 2.51 14.02 -9.84
CA ILE A 205 3.19 15.22 -9.32
C ILE A 205 2.18 16.19 -8.71
N ALA A 206 1.13 16.55 -9.45
CA ALA A 206 0.14 17.53 -8.99
C ALA A 206 -0.58 17.08 -7.71
N ASN A 207 -0.97 15.80 -7.62
CA ASN A 207 -1.62 15.26 -6.43
C ASN A 207 -0.66 15.12 -5.23
N GLU A 208 0.61 14.76 -5.46
CA GLU A 208 1.59 14.70 -4.37
C GLU A 208 1.94 16.09 -3.83
N ILE A 209 1.93 17.13 -4.68
CA ILE A 209 2.03 18.52 -4.22
C ILE A 209 0.84 18.89 -3.34
N LEU A 210 -0.38 18.45 -3.66
CA LEU A 210 -1.53 18.65 -2.76
C LEU A 210 -1.32 17.93 -1.42
N ASN A 211 -0.84 16.68 -1.44
CA ASN A 211 -0.53 15.92 -0.24
C ASN A 211 0.46 16.67 0.66
N LYS A 212 1.59 17.12 0.11
CA LYS A 212 2.60 17.85 0.88
C LYS A 212 2.13 19.23 1.32
N THR A 213 1.31 19.91 0.51
CA THR A 213 0.67 21.17 0.91
C THR A 213 -0.25 20.97 2.12
N ALA A 214 -1.00 19.88 2.21
CA ALA A 214 -1.83 19.58 3.38
C ALA A 214 -0.99 19.47 4.67
N HIS A 215 0.12 18.73 4.63
CA HIS A 215 1.05 18.64 5.77
C HIS A 215 1.63 20.00 6.16
N LEU A 216 2.06 20.81 5.18
CA LEU A 216 2.61 22.15 5.43
C LEU A 216 1.57 23.11 6.04
N VAL A 217 0.34 23.10 5.54
CA VAL A 217 -0.74 23.94 6.07
C VAL A 217 -1.12 23.47 7.48
N LYS A 218 -1.25 22.16 7.72
CA LYS A 218 -1.55 21.61 9.06
C LYS A 218 -0.47 21.98 10.08
N GLN A 219 0.81 21.89 9.69
CA GLN A 219 1.93 22.28 10.55
C GLN A 219 1.89 23.78 10.89
N ARG A 220 1.55 24.63 9.90
CA ARG A 220 1.54 26.09 10.06
C ARG A 220 0.28 26.61 10.76
N TYR A 221 -0.86 25.93 10.61
CA TYR A 221 -2.15 26.29 11.17
C TYR A 221 -2.79 25.08 11.86
N PRO A 222 -2.30 24.67 13.06
CA PRO A 222 -2.74 23.44 13.72
C PRO A 222 -4.23 23.38 14.08
N SER A 223 -4.88 24.55 14.17
CA SER A 223 -6.33 24.67 14.44
C SER A 223 -7.20 24.49 13.19
N CYS A 224 -6.64 24.58 11.99
CA CYS A 224 -7.34 24.28 10.75
C CYS A 224 -7.41 22.75 10.58
N HIS A 225 -8.60 22.23 10.30
CA HIS A 225 -8.76 20.84 9.91
C HIS A 225 -8.38 20.71 8.43
N VAL A 226 -7.20 20.15 8.18
CA VAL A 226 -6.63 19.99 6.84
C VAL A 226 -6.56 18.52 6.51
N VAL A 227 -7.08 18.11 5.35
CA VAL A 227 -6.95 16.74 4.86
C VAL A 227 -6.75 16.70 3.35
N ALA A 228 -5.72 15.99 2.90
CA ALA A 228 -5.57 15.56 1.52
C ALA A 228 -6.07 14.12 1.37
N ILE A 229 -7.18 13.96 0.66
CA ILE A 229 -7.81 12.65 0.46
C ILE A 229 -7.31 12.08 -0.87
N ASN A 230 -6.52 11.01 -0.79
CA ASN A 230 -5.99 10.29 -1.94
C ASN A 230 -7.04 9.29 -2.43
N TRP A 231 -7.95 9.78 -3.27
CA TRP A 231 -9.06 8.99 -3.79
C TRP A 231 -8.60 7.93 -4.81
N GLY A 232 -9.14 6.72 -4.64
CA GLY A 232 -9.16 5.66 -5.64
C GLY A 232 -10.17 5.94 -6.76
N ALA A 233 -10.40 4.92 -7.59
CA ALA A 233 -11.35 5.03 -8.70
C ALA A 233 -12.79 5.11 -8.18
N TRP A 234 -13.54 6.15 -8.58
CA TRP A 234 -14.95 6.31 -8.23
C TRP A 234 -15.88 5.67 -9.25
N ASP A 235 -17.07 5.24 -8.82
CA ASP A 235 -18.12 4.72 -9.69
C ASP A 235 -18.86 5.82 -10.49
N SER A 236 -18.13 6.86 -10.91
CA SER A 236 -18.62 7.99 -11.70
C SER A 236 -17.44 8.87 -12.13
N GLY A 237 -17.72 9.89 -12.94
CA GLY A 237 -16.75 10.88 -13.38
C GLY A 237 -15.77 10.32 -14.40
N MET A 238 -14.52 10.11 -13.98
CA MET A 238 -13.40 9.79 -14.89
C MET A 238 -13.28 8.31 -15.27
N VAL A 239 -14.16 7.44 -14.76
CA VAL A 239 -14.12 5.98 -14.99
C VAL A 239 -15.18 5.58 -16.03
N THR A 240 -14.73 5.11 -17.20
CA THR A 240 -15.63 4.57 -18.25
C THR A 240 -15.95 3.09 -17.99
N PRO A 241 -17.02 2.53 -18.61
CA PRO A 241 -17.34 1.10 -18.50
C PRO A 241 -16.18 0.17 -18.90
N GLU A 242 -15.33 0.56 -19.86
CA GLU A 242 -14.14 -0.19 -20.27
C GLU A 242 -13.07 -0.18 -19.18
N LEU A 243 -12.84 0.97 -18.55
CA LEU A 243 -11.91 1.12 -17.41
C LEU A 243 -12.36 0.26 -16.22
N LYS A 244 -13.67 0.13 -15.97
CA LYS A 244 -14.19 -0.75 -14.90
C LYS A 244 -13.76 -2.21 -15.08
N LYS A 245 -13.76 -2.72 -16.32
CA LYS A 245 -13.32 -4.10 -16.61
C LYS A 245 -11.83 -4.28 -16.30
N ILE A 246 -11.01 -3.33 -16.71
CA ILE A 246 -9.56 -3.34 -16.44
C ILE A 246 -9.28 -3.27 -14.94
N PHE A 247 -10.03 -2.44 -14.19
CA PHE A 247 -9.90 -2.38 -12.74
C PHE A 247 -10.27 -3.69 -12.07
N ALA A 248 -11.36 -4.34 -12.48
CA ALA A 248 -11.75 -5.65 -11.98
C ALA A 248 -10.67 -6.72 -12.23
N GLU A 249 -10.08 -6.75 -13.44
CA GLU A 249 -8.98 -7.66 -13.77
C GLU A 249 -7.74 -7.43 -12.90
N ARG A 250 -7.50 -6.18 -12.50
CA ARG A 250 -6.38 -5.78 -11.62
C ARG A 250 -6.72 -5.80 -10.13
N LYS A 251 -7.92 -6.26 -9.75
CA LYS A 251 -8.43 -6.23 -8.36
C LYS A 251 -8.36 -4.83 -7.74
N ILE A 252 -8.61 -3.80 -8.54
CA ILE A 252 -8.78 -2.43 -8.09
C ILE A 252 -10.26 -2.23 -7.83
N ASP A 253 -10.62 -2.02 -6.56
CA ASP A 253 -11.99 -1.77 -6.16
C ASP A 253 -12.42 -0.37 -6.60
N ILE A 254 -13.67 -0.27 -7.02
CA ILE A 254 -14.30 0.99 -7.38
C ILE A 254 -15.12 1.47 -6.19
N ILE A 255 -14.92 2.74 -5.82
CA ILE A 255 -15.60 3.40 -4.71
C ILE A 255 -17.02 3.77 -5.15
N PRO A 256 -18.07 3.19 -4.54
CA PRO A 256 -19.44 3.63 -4.77
C PRO A 256 -19.62 5.09 -4.37
N ILE A 257 -20.45 5.85 -5.11
CA ILE A 257 -20.58 7.30 -4.92
C ILE A 257 -21.08 7.65 -3.51
N ASP A 258 -22.09 6.94 -3.03
CA ASP A 258 -22.65 7.11 -1.69
C ASP A 258 -21.60 6.85 -0.62
N VAL A 259 -20.86 5.75 -0.72
CA VAL A 259 -19.77 5.40 0.21
C VAL A 259 -18.68 6.47 0.23
N GLY A 260 -18.18 6.87 -0.94
CA GLY A 260 -17.09 7.85 -1.00
C GLY A 260 -17.53 9.25 -0.52
N THR A 261 -18.76 9.67 -0.83
CA THR A 261 -19.26 10.97 -0.35
C THR A 261 -19.45 10.96 1.17
N GLU A 262 -19.93 9.85 1.74
CA GLU A 262 -20.04 9.68 3.19
C GLU A 262 -18.66 9.67 3.87
N MET A 263 -17.68 9.00 3.27
CA MET A 263 -16.30 9.01 3.75
C MET A 263 -15.73 10.43 3.79
N LEU A 264 -15.99 11.27 2.80
CA LEU A 264 -15.56 12.68 2.86
C LEU A 264 -16.13 13.41 4.07
N VAL A 265 -17.41 13.21 4.39
CA VAL A 265 -18.03 13.86 5.55
C VAL A 265 -17.42 13.35 6.85
N ASN A 266 -17.18 12.03 6.95
CA ASN A 266 -16.55 11.42 8.12
C ASN A 266 -15.14 11.97 8.38
N GLU A 267 -14.34 12.19 7.32
CA GLU A 267 -13.00 12.79 7.46
C GLU A 267 -13.03 14.23 7.99
N LEU A 268 -14.18 14.92 8.03
CA LEU A 268 -14.31 16.24 8.63
C LEU A 268 -14.66 16.21 10.13
N ASP A 269 -14.87 15.01 10.71
CA ASP A 269 -15.09 14.83 12.13
C ASP A 269 -13.82 15.19 12.94
N ASN A 270 -14.02 15.75 14.14
CA ASN A 270 -12.92 16.14 15.02
C ASN A 270 -12.00 14.98 15.43
N ALA A 271 -12.48 13.73 15.39
CA ALA A 271 -11.67 12.54 15.63
C ALA A 271 -10.52 12.39 14.63
N TYR A 272 -10.66 12.94 13.42
CA TYR A 272 -9.66 12.89 12.35
C TYR A 272 -8.90 14.21 12.17
N HIS A 273 -9.09 15.19 13.06
CA HIS A 273 -8.51 16.53 12.96
C HIS A 273 -7.00 16.53 12.71
N ASP A 274 -6.27 15.57 13.28
CA ASP A 274 -4.81 15.47 13.17
C ASP A 274 -4.32 14.62 11.98
N THR A 275 -5.23 14.07 11.18
CA THR A 275 -4.94 13.30 9.97
C THR A 275 -4.83 14.21 8.75
N ALA A 276 -3.62 14.69 8.44
CA ALA A 276 -3.39 15.58 7.30
C ALA A 276 -3.53 14.91 5.92
N GLN A 277 -3.46 13.59 5.86
CA GLN A 277 -3.48 12.82 4.61
C GLN A 277 -4.06 11.43 4.85
N VAL A 278 -4.98 11.01 3.97
CA VAL A 278 -5.60 9.68 4.00
C VAL A 278 -5.64 9.10 2.60
N VAL A 279 -5.61 7.77 2.49
CA VAL A 279 -5.79 7.01 1.25
C VAL A 279 -7.11 6.27 1.34
N ILE A 280 -7.99 6.48 0.37
CA ILE A 280 -9.30 5.83 0.30
C ILE A 280 -9.40 5.15 -1.06
N GLY A 281 -9.28 3.82 -1.08
CA GLY A 281 -9.31 2.98 -2.27
C GLY A 281 -8.18 1.95 -2.30
N SER A 282 -8.15 1.11 -3.33
CA SER A 282 -7.13 0.07 -3.49
C SER A 282 -5.76 0.65 -3.87
N PRO A 283 -4.65 0.03 -3.43
CA PRO A 283 -3.31 0.41 -3.88
C PRO A 283 -3.17 0.19 -5.40
N LEU A 284 -2.47 1.10 -6.07
CA LEU A 284 -2.08 0.91 -7.46
C LEU A 284 -0.77 0.12 -7.51
N VAL A 285 -0.88 -1.20 -7.60
CA VAL A 285 0.29 -2.07 -7.79
C VAL A 285 0.67 -2.04 -9.28
N PRO A 286 1.90 -1.62 -9.64
CA PRO A 286 2.34 -1.68 -11.03
C PRO A 286 2.26 -3.12 -11.54
N PRO A 287 1.80 -3.36 -12.77
CA PRO A 287 1.92 -4.69 -13.35
C PRO A 287 3.40 -5.06 -13.41
N GLY A 288 3.71 -6.34 -13.16
CA GLY A 288 5.09 -6.82 -13.25
C GLY A 288 5.67 -6.55 -14.64
N ALA A 289 6.89 -6.01 -14.69
CA ALA A 289 7.58 -5.76 -15.95
C ALA A 289 7.64 -7.04 -16.79
N GLU A 290 7.56 -6.93 -18.11
CA GLU A 290 7.87 -8.09 -18.96
C GLU A 290 9.34 -8.48 -18.78
N LEU A 291 9.59 -9.79 -18.71
CA LEU A 291 10.94 -10.30 -18.61
C LEU A 291 11.55 -10.32 -20.00
N ASP A 292 12.62 -9.56 -20.18
CA ASP A 292 13.49 -9.74 -21.33
C ASP A 292 14.20 -11.12 -21.27
N LYS A 293 14.77 -11.56 -22.39
CA LYS A 293 15.51 -12.84 -22.46
C LYS A 293 16.97 -12.71 -21.98
N GLU A 294 17.43 -11.50 -21.66
CA GLU A 294 18.82 -11.24 -21.31
C GLU A 294 19.04 -11.60 -19.84
N LEU A 295 20.07 -12.42 -19.54
CA LEU A 295 20.41 -12.74 -18.16
C LEU A 295 21.43 -11.73 -17.63
N ARG A 296 21.15 -11.16 -16.46
CA ARG A 296 21.95 -10.13 -15.80
C ARG A 296 22.51 -10.63 -14.47
N SER A 297 23.51 -9.90 -13.99
CA SER A 297 24.07 -10.08 -12.66
C SER A 297 24.03 -8.76 -11.91
N HIS A 298 23.64 -8.82 -10.65
CA HIS A 298 23.50 -7.66 -9.77
C HIS A 298 24.38 -7.83 -8.55
N ARG A 299 24.97 -6.73 -8.10
CA ARG A 299 25.78 -6.66 -6.88
C ARG A 299 25.25 -5.57 -5.98
N ILE A 300 24.76 -5.95 -4.81
CA ILE A 300 24.19 -5.05 -3.82
C ILE A 300 25.10 -5.03 -2.60
N ARG A 301 25.37 -3.84 -2.07
CA ARG A 301 26.20 -3.65 -0.88
C ARG A 301 25.31 -3.29 0.31
N ARG A 302 25.58 -3.88 1.47
CA ARG A 302 24.93 -3.56 2.74
C ARG A 302 25.98 -3.41 3.84
N GLN A 303 25.83 -2.38 4.66
CA GLN A 303 26.56 -2.25 5.91
C GLN A 303 25.66 -2.74 7.04
N LEU A 304 26.17 -3.66 7.86
CA LEU A 304 25.45 -4.17 9.03
C LEU A 304 26.08 -3.55 10.27
N LYS A 305 25.25 -2.94 11.11
CA LYS A 305 25.67 -2.44 12.42
C LYS A 305 24.75 -2.97 13.51
N LEU A 306 25.28 -3.17 14.70
CA LEU A 306 24.53 -3.74 15.81
C LEU A 306 23.39 -2.81 16.25
N GLU A 307 23.68 -1.51 16.36
CA GLU A 307 22.72 -0.47 16.76
C GLU A 307 21.57 -0.26 15.77
N GLU A 308 21.76 -0.66 14.50
CA GLU A 308 20.74 -0.58 13.44
C GLU A 308 19.91 -1.88 13.33
N ASN A 309 20.21 -2.91 14.14
CA ASN A 309 19.56 -4.22 14.11
C ASN A 309 19.28 -4.77 15.52
N PRO A 310 18.53 -4.05 16.37
CA PRO A 310 18.42 -4.37 17.79
C PRO A 310 17.81 -5.75 18.09
N PHE A 311 17.02 -6.34 17.18
CA PHE A 311 16.51 -7.71 17.34
C PHE A 311 17.61 -8.77 17.52
N VAL A 312 18.84 -8.54 17.02
CA VAL A 312 19.93 -9.53 17.11
C VAL A 312 20.42 -9.75 18.54
N HIS A 313 20.11 -8.84 19.47
CA HIS A 313 20.35 -9.06 20.89
C HIS A 313 19.56 -10.26 21.43
N ASP A 314 18.40 -10.53 20.84
CA ASP A 314 17.56 -11.69 21.16
C ASP A 314 17.93 -12.93 20.31
N HIS A 315 19.02 -12.89 19.55
CA HIS A 315 19.54 -14.02 18.82
C HIS A 315 21.05 -14.15 19.09
N THR A 316 21.35 -14.58 20.33
CA THR A 316 22.72 -14.64 20.88
C THR A 316 23.18 -16.07 21.04
N ILE A 317 24.26 -16.47 20.35
CA ILE A 317 24.83 -17.81 20.41
C ILE A 317 26.20 -17.73 21.09
N ALA A 318 26.40 -18.52 22.14
CA ALA A 318 27.64 -18.55 22.93
C ALA A 318 28.11 -17.13 23.37
N GLY A 319 27.16 -16.25 23.72
CA GLY A 319 27.42 -14.89 24.19
C GLY A 319 27.61 -13.84 23.10
N TYR A 320 27.55 -14.21 21.81
CA TYR A 320 27.67 -13.27 20.70
C TYR A 320 26.34 -13.12 19.95
N ALA A 321 25.97 -11.89 19.62
CA ALA A 321 24.85 -11.63 18.73
C ALA A 321 25.17 -12.14 17.32
N VAL A 322 24.29 -12.95 16.75
CA VAL A 322 24.46 -13.59 15.45
C VAL A 322 23.27 -13.23 14.57
N LEU A 323 23.50 -12.93 13.30
CA LEU A 323 22.40 -12.74 12.35
C LEU A 323 21.67 -14.08 12.14
N PRO A 324 20.34 -14.16 12.36
CA PRO A 324 19.58 -15.36 12.03
C PRO A 324 19.76 -15.74 10.56
N ALA A 325 19.92 -17.04 10.28
CA ALA A 325 20.05 -17.54 8.91
C ALA A 325 18.80 -17.20 8.08
N THR A 326 17.64 -17.13 8.72
CA THR A 326 16.36 -16.73 8.13
C THR A 326 16.33 -15.25 7.73
N CYS A 327 16.97 -14.36 8.49
CA CYS A 327 17.18 -12.95 8.10
C CYS A 327 18.09 -12.84 6.87
N ALA A 328 19.16 -13.64 6.79
CA ALA A 328 20.01 -13.69 5.60
C ALA A 328 19.28 -14.24 4.38
N HIS A 329 18.42 -15.25 4.58
CA HIS A 329 17.54 -15.78 3.54
C HIS A 329 16.56 -14.73 3.03
N ALA A 330 15.82 -14.07 3.94
CA ALA A 330 14.91 -12.98 3.61
C ALA A 330 15.63 -11.82 2.92
N TRP A 331 16.87 -11.50 3.32
CA TRP A 331 17.65 -10.47 2.62
C TRP A 331 17.92 -10.84 1.15
N MET A 332 18.31 -12.08 0.85
CA MET A 332 18.45 -12.51 -0.56
C MET A 332 17.12 -12.40 -1.31
N ILE A 333 16.03 -12.85 -0.71
CA ILE A 333 14.68 -12.83 -1.31
C ILE A 333 14.22 -11.40 -1.59
N ASN A 334 14.24 -10.53 -0.58
CA ASN A 334 13.77 -9.15 -0.67
C ASN A 334 14.60 -8.35 -1.69
N THR A 335 15.90 -8.66 -1.82
CA THR A 335 16.76 -8.03 -2.84
C THR A 335 16.33 -8.46 -4.25
N CYS A 336 15.97 -9.72 -4.45
CA CYS A 336 15.42 -10.20 -5.73
C CYS A 336 14.07 -9.54 -6.04
N GLU A 337 13.14 -9.45 -5.10
CA GLU A 337 11.82 -8.82 -5.31
C GLU A 337 11.93 -7.33 -5.65
N GLN A 338 12.87 -6.62 -5.03
CA GLN A 338 13.13 -5.20 -5.34
C GLN A 338 13.67 -4.97 -6.76
N LEU A 339 14.41 -5.93 -7.32
CA LEU A 339 14.87 -5.88 -8.71
C LEU A 339 13.75 -6.18 -9.71
N TYR A 340 12.71 -6.88 -9.27
CA TYR A 340 11.62 -7.35 -10.12
C TYR A 340 10.24 -6.99 -9.56
N PRO A 341 9.87 -5.68 -9.57
CA PRO A 341 8.53 -5.25 -9.15
C PRO A 341 7.44 -6.03 -9.89
N GLY A 342 6.44 -6.50 -9.14
CA GLY A 342 5.33 -7.32 -9.63
C GLY A 342 5.64 -8.82 -9.78
N TYR A 343 6.82 -9.26 -9.35
CA TYR A 343 7.14 -10.67 -9.09
C TYR A 343 7.31 -10.88 -7.59
N THR A 344 6.78 -11.99 -7.09
CA THR A 344 6.83 -12.36 -5.67
C THR A 344 7.57 -13.66 -5.50
N PHE A 345 8.25 -13.82 -4.38
CA PHE A 345 8.94 -15.06 -4.03
C PHE A 345 7.97 -16.25 -3.93
N ILE A 346 8.32 -17.34 -4.62
CA ILE A 346 7.55 -18.60 -4.61
C ILE A 346 8.31 -19.66 -3.80
N ARG A 347 9.58 -19.85 -4.13
CA ARG A 347 10.40 -20.92 -3.56
C ARG A 347 11.88 -20.56 -3.57
N SER A 348 12.63 -21.20 -2.69
CA SER A 348 14.09 -21.28 -2.78
C SER A 348 14.54 -22.73 -2.70
N GLN A 349 15.71 -22.98 -3.27
CA GLN A 349 16.37 -24.28 -3.30
C GLN A 349 17.81 -24.14 -2.85
N ASP A 350 18.34 -25.20 -2.26
CA ASP A 350 19.75 -25.30 -1.86
C ASP A 350 20.22 -24.10 -1.01
N PHE A 351 19.38 -23.63 -0.08
CA PHE A 351 19.81 -22.61 0.87
C PHE A 351 20.87 -23.23 1.79
N ARG A 352 22.05 -22.60 1.89
CA ARG A 352 23.19 -23.10 2.68
C ARG A 352 23.73 -22.02 3.60
N VAL A 353 23.97 -22.40 4.84
CA VAL A 353 24.74 -21.63 5.81
C VAL A 353 26.20 -22.07 5.69
N LEU A 354 27.04 -21.20 5.12
CA LEU A 354 28.47 -21.46 4.91
C LEU A 354 29.30 -20.91 6.08
N LYS A 355 28.96 -19.69 6.52
CA LYS A 355 29.55 -19.03 7.70
C LYS A 355 28.57 -17.99 8.24
N GLY A 356 28.16 -18.13 9.51
CA GLY A 356 27.32 -17.14 10.17
C GLY A 356 27.95 -15.75 10.21
N ILE A 357 27.10 -14.71 10.30
CA ILE A 357 27.54 -13.33 10.52
C ILE A 357 27.37 -13.04 12.02
N THR A 358 28.48 -12.72 12.68
CA THR A 358 28.52 -12.44 14.13
C THR A 358 28.85 -10.97 14.34
N PHE A 359 28.07 -10.28 15.18
CA PHE A 359 28.27 -8.87 15.51
C PHE A 359 29.31 -8.74 16.62
N ASN A 360 30.58 -8.75 16.24
CA ASN A 360 31.73 -8.56 17.12
C ASN A 360 32.84 -7.77 16.40
N GLU A 361 34.02 -7.64 17.01
CA GLU A 361 35.19 -6.97 16.44
C GLU A 361 35.67 -7.52 15.07
N SER A 362 35.22 -8.71 14.67
CA SER A 362 35.52 -9.32 13.36
C SER A 362 34.45 -9.07 12.29
N LEU A 363 33.39 -8.33 12.60
CA LEU A 363 32.33 -7.99 11.65
C LEU A 363 32.91 -7.16 10.49
N ALA A 364 32.64 -7.60 9.26
CA ALA A 364 33.09 -6.88 8.07
C ALA A 364 32.38 -5.54 7.94
N SER A 365 33.11 -4.52 7.46
CA SER A 365 32.55 -3.18 7.21
C SER A 365 31.45 -3.19 6.15
N GLU A 366 31.52 -4.11 5.19
CA GLU A 366 30.53 -4.28 4.13
C GLU A 366 30.27 -5.76 3.85
N HIS A 367 29.00 -6.06 3.56
CA HIS A 367 28.54 -7.36 3.09
C HIS A 367 27.92 -7.18 1.70
N ILE A 368 28.11 -8.16 0.85
CA ILE A 368 27.73 -8.13 -0.57
C ILE A 368 26.71 -9.22 -0.83
N VAL A 369 25.61 -8.87 -1.51
CA VAL A 369 24.74 -9.85 -2.18
C VAL A 369 25.07 -9.82 -3.66
N ASP A 370 25.57 -10.93 -4.16
CA ASP A 370 25.66 -11.19 -5.60
C ASP A 370 24.46 -12.01 -6.04
N LEU A 371 23.76 -11.51 -7.06
CA LEU A 371 22.61 -12.15 -7.68
C LEU A 371 22.97 -12.42 -9.15
N GLN A 372 22.81 -13.67 -9.57
CA GLN A 372 23.05 -14.10 -10.94
C GLN A 372 21.79 -14.76 -11.48
N GLU A 373 21.18 -14.17 -12.50
CA GLU A 373 20.02 -14.76 -13.17
C GLU A 373 20.42 -16.05 -13.88
N ILE A 374 19.68 -17.11 -13.61
CA ILE A 374 19.89 -18.44 -14.17
C ILE A 374 18.94 -18.65 -15.36
N SER A 375 17.67 -18.29 -15.18
CA SER A 375 16.64 -18.46 -16.20
C SER A 375 15.50 -17.46 -16.03
N LYS A 376 14.84 -17.12 -17.15
CA LYS A 376 13.61 -16.32 -17.23
C LYS A 376 12.63 -17.05 -18.14
N THR A 377 11.48 -17.42 -17.61
CA THR A 377 10.50 -18.25 -18.32
C THR A 377 9.31 -17.39 -18.75
N GLU A 378 9.27 -16.95 -20.01
CA GLU A 378 8.15 -16.25 -20.69
C GLU A 378 7.22 -15.43 -19.76
N SER A 379 7.79 -14.48 -19.03
CA SER A 379 7.08 -13.58 -18.10
C SER A 379 6.39 -14.24 -16.89
N GLN A 380 6.62 -15.52 -16.60
CA GLN A 380 6.02 -16.22 -15.44
C GLN A 380 6.95 -16.34 -14.23
N GLU A 381 8.17 -16.86 -14.43
CA GLU A 381 9.12 -17.13 -13.35
C GLU A 381 10.53 -16.61 -13.69
N ILE A 382 11.28 -16.25 -12.65
CA ILE A 382 12.70 -15.90 -12.71
C ILE A 382 13.43 -16.75 -11.69
N GLU A 383 14.52 -17.39 -12.11
CA GLU A 383 15.40 -18.13 -11.22
C GLU A 383 16.74 -17.39 -11.06
N ILE A 384 17.15 -17.17 -9.82
CA ILE A 384 18.29 -16.31 -9.47
C ILE A 384 19.16 -17.03 -8.44
N GLN A 385 20.44 -17.23 -8.76
CA GLN A 385 21.42 -17.67 -7.77
C GLN A 385 21.86 -16.47 -6.92
N ALA A 386 21.67 -16.57 -5.61
CA ALA A 386 22.05 -15.55 -4.65
C ALA A 386 23.20 -16.02 -3.75
N LYS A 387 24.16 -15.14 -3.47
CA LYS A 387 25.28 -15.39 -2.54
C LYS A 387 25.53 -14.17 -1.68
N ILE A 388 25.64 -14.37 -0.37
CA ILE A 388 26.09 -13.35 0.58
C ILE A 388 27.56 -13.60 0.90
N TRP A 389 28.41 -12.60 0.75
CA TRP A 389 29.84 -12.68 1.10
C TRP A 389 30.39 -11.36 1.65
N SER A 390 31.52 -11.44 2.33
CA SER A 390 32.27 -10.27 2.81
C SER A 390 33.77 -10.48 2.60
N LYS A 391 34.57 -9.43 2.84
CA LYS A 391 36.03 -9.53 2.93
C LYS A 391 36.48 -9.30 4.36
N ASN A 392 37.46 -10.08 4.81
CA ASN A 392 38.19 -9.74 6.04
C ASN A 392 39.17 -8.57 5.79
N PRO A 393 39.82 -8.04 6.85
CA PRO A 393 40.81 -6.96 6.70
C PRO A 393 41.97 -7.28 5.74
N GLU A 394 42.33 -8.56 5.58
CA GLU A 394 43.37 -9.01 4.65
C GLU A 394 42.87 -9.16 3.20
N GLY A 395 41.60 -8.85 2.91
CA GLY A 395 41.00 -8.89 1.57
C GLY A 395 40.52 -10.27 1.10
N LYS A 396 40.61 -11.31 1.94
CA LYS A 396 40.11 -12.67 1.67
C LYS A 396 38.59 -12.71 1.74
N ILE A 397 37.98 -13.34 0.73
CA ILE A 397 36.52 -13.51 0.63
C ILE A 397 36.05 -14.60 1.62
N HIS A 398 35.02 -14.28 2.40
CA HIS A 398 34.26 -15.21 3.21
C HIS A 398 32.83 -15.31 2.65
N TYR A 399 32.43 -16.48 2.17
CA TYR A 399 31.04 -16.74 1.79
C TYR A 399 30.23 -17.09 3.04
N HIS A 400 29.09 -16.43 3.20
CA HIS A 400 28.23 -16.57 4.37
C HIS A 400 27.02 -17.44 4.08
N PHE A 401 26.29 -17.13 3.00
CA PHE A 401 25.05 -17.80 2.64
C PHE A 401 24.92 -17.93 1.13
N SER A 402 24.18 -18.93 0.67
CA SER A 402 23.80 -19.06 -0.75
C SER A 402 22.44 -19.70 -0.88
N ALA A 403 21.70 -19.38 -1.94
CA ALA A 403 20.46 -20.06 -2.34
C ALA A 403 20.19 -19.84 -3.82
N THR A 404 19.34 -20.70 -4.40
CA THR A 404 18.65 -20.39 -5.65
C THR A 404 17.24 -19.92 -5.32
N ILE A 405 16.87 -18.73 -5.80
CA ILE A 405 15.60 -18.05 -5.52
C ILE A 405 14.74 -18.09 -6.77
N THR A 406 13.48 -18.49 -6.64
CA THR A 406 12.48 -18.39 -7.71
C THR A 406 11.43 -17.33 -7.36
N LEU A 407 11.31 -16.32 -8.21
CA LEU A 407 10.20 -15.37 -8.18
C LEU A 407 9.18 -15.73 -9.26
N GLY A 408 7.91 -15.42 -9.04
CA GLY A 408 6.89 -15.53 -10.08
C GLY A 408 5.70 -14.60 -9.89
N ARG A 409 4.86 -14.49 -10.92
CA ARG A 409 3.68 -13.60 -10.92
C ARG A 409 2.47 -14.16 -10.17
N LYS A 410 2.39 -15.49 -10.06
CA LYS A 410 1.27 -16.18 -9.42
C LYS A 410 1.80 -17.00 -8.25
N ILE A 411 1.32 -16.68 -7.05
CA ILE A 411 1.55 -17.51 -5.87
C ILE A 411 0.79 -18.84 -6.08
N PRO A 412 1.44 -20.00 -5.92
CA PRO A 412 0.78 -21.29 -6.02
C PRO A 412 -0.30 -21.45 -4.95
N ASP A 413 -1.33 -22.23 -5.25
CA ASP A 413 -2.39 -22.53 -4.28
C ASP A 413 -1.82 -23.26 -3.05
N SER A 414 -2.29 -22.89 -1.86
CA SER A 414 -1.88 -23.54 -0.61
C SER A 414 -2.26 -25.03 -0.61
N PRO A 415 -1.31 -25.95 -0.46
CA PRO A 415 -1.65 -27.37 -0.31
C PRO A 415 -2.28 -27.64 1.06
N ILE A 416 -2.92 -28.80 1.18
CA ILE A 416 -3.38 -29.35 2.46
C ILE A 416 -2.32 -30.34 2.96
N TYR A 417 -2.00 -30.24 4.25
CA TYR A 417 -1.19 -31.20 4.96
C TYR A 417 -2.11 -32.28 5.55
N ASP A 418 -2.14 -33.47 4.95
CA ASP A 418 -3.09 -34.52 5.37
C ASP A 418 -2.71 -35.18 6.71
N ALA A 419 -1.46 -35.06 7.13
CA ALA A 419 -0.96 -35.67 8.37
C ALA A 419 -1.10 -34.75 9.59
N VAL A 420 -2.06 -33.82 9.60
CA VAL A 420 -2.33 -32.97 10.77
C VAL A 420 -2.63 -33.82 12.00
N ASN A 421 -1.87 -33.58 13.07
CA ASN A 421 -2.16 -34.13 14.38
C ASN A 421 -2.06 -33.02 15.42
N LEU A 422 -3.21 -32.58 15.91
CA LEU A 422 -3.33 -31.57 16.98
C LEU A 422 -3.81 -32.17 18.30
N GLN A 423 -3.93 -33.50 18.37
CA GLN A 423 -4.29 -34.17 19.61
C GLN A 423 -3.09 -34.12 20.56
N PRO A 424 -3.30 -33.72 21.83
CA PRO A 424 -2.23 -33.73 22.80
C PRO A 424 -1.74 -35.16 23.09
N ASP A 425 -0.44 -35.40 22.96
CA ASP A 425 0.19 -36.71 23.20
C ASP A 425 1.67 -36.55 23.59
N ASN A 426 2.14 -37.19 24.66
CA ASN A 426 3.51 -37.05 25.18
C ASN A 426 3.95 -35.58 25.42
N ILE A 427 3.07 -34.75 25.98
CA ILE A 427 3.33 -33.32 26.23
C ILE A 427 4.57 -33.13 27.13
N ILE A 428 5.55 -32.32 26.70
CA ILE A 428 6.74 -31.98 27.49
C ILE A 428 6.36 -31.04 28.65
N THR A 429 5.59 -30.01 28.36
CA THR A 429 5.21 -28.92 29.28
C THR A 429 3.92 -28.25 28.80
N GLY A 430 3.15 -27.70 29.74
CA GLY A 430 1.94 -26.93 29.44
C GLY A 430 2.19 -25.52 28.90
N THR A 431 3.44 -25.03 28.96
CA THR A 431 3.83 -23.69 28.47
C THR A 431 5.14 -23.73 27.71
N GLY A 432 5.20 -23.04 26.58
CA GLY A 432 6.40 -22.91 25.77
C GLY A 432 7.47 -22.03 26.40
N GLN A 433 7.14 -21.21 27.40
CA GLN A 433 8.14 -20.41 28.13
C GLN A 433 9.24 -21.27 28.75
N TYR A 434 8.91 -22.51 29.12
CA TYR A 434 9.86 -23.51 29.61
C TYR A 434 11.02 -23.77 28.64
N PHE A 435 10.81 -23.65 27.32
CA PHE A 435 11.88 -23.90 26.35
C PHE A 435 12.97 -22.81 26.35
N TYR A 436 12.70 -21.66 26.98
CA TYR A 436 13.58 -20.49 26.98
C TYR A 436 14.15 -20.15 28.37
N GLN A 437 13.81 -20.93 29.40
CA GLN A 437 14.31 -20.73 30.77
C GLN A 437 15.60 -21.52 31.05
N PRO A 438 16.44 -21.07 32.02
CA PRO A 438 17.72 -21.73 32.34
C PRO A 438 17.60 -23.19 32.82
N ASP A 439 16.47 -23.55 33.41
CA ASP A 439 16.13 -24.88 33.94
C ASP A 439 15.42 -25.78 32.92
N GLY A 440 15.07 -25.26 31.74
CA GLY A 440 14.39 -25.99 30.67
C GLY A 440 15.27 -26.22 29.44
N ALA A 441 14.66 -25.99 28.27
CA ALA A 441 15.19 -26.45 26.99
C ALA A 441 16.32 -25.54 26.39
N LYS A 442 16.86 -24.58 27.12
CA LYS A 442 18.05 -23.81 26.69
C LYS A 442 18.01 -23.30 25.23
N LEU A 443 16.84 -22.97 24.68
CA LEU A 443 16.80 -22.25 23.40
C LEU A 443 17.48 -20.90 23.64
N PHE A 444 18.43 -20.54 22.77
CA PHE A 444 19.26 -19.34 22.96
C PHE A 444 18.54 -18.02 22.60
N HIS A 445 17.27 -18.13 22.18
CA HIS A 445 16.46 -17.05 21.66
C HIS A 445 15.88 -16.18 22.78
N GLY A 446 16.03 -14.86 22.65
CA GLY A 446 15.47 -13.83 23.53
C GLY A 446 14.03 -13.45 23.15
N PRO A 447 13.39 -12.54 23.92
CA PRO A 447 11.95 -12.28 23.89
C PRO A 447 11.30 -12.12 22.52
N ASN A 448 11.96 -11.45 21.56
CA ASN A 448 11.44 -11.27 20.20
C ASN A 448 11.20 -12.57 19.40
N PHE A 449 11.70 -13.71 19.89
CA PHE A 449 11.58 -15.02 19.25
C PHE A 449 10.86 -16.06 20.15
N GLN A 450 10.46 -15.71 21.38
CA GLN A 450 9.93 -16.68 22.37
C GLN A 450 8.44 -16.99 22.21
N GLU A 451 8.02 -17.37 21.00
CA GLU A 451 6.59 -17.45 20.67
C GLU A 451 6.06 -18.86 20.37
N VAL A 452 6.80 -19.89 20.79
CA VAL A 452 6.22 -21.24 20.94
C VAL A 452 5.28 -21.19 22.14
N LYS A 453 3.99 -21.51 21.95
CA LYS A 453 3.01 -21.57 23.04
C LYS A 453 3.07 -22.88 23.80
N ARG A 454 3.24 -24.01 23.10
CA ARG A 454 3.40 -25.35 23.67
C ARG A 454 3.75 -26.38 22.61
N VAL A 455 4.24 -27.54 23.05
CA VAL A 455 4.31 -28.76 22.24
C VAL A 455 2.99 -29.52 22.41
N LEU A 456 2.27 -29.76 21.31
CA LEU A 456 1.04 -30.54 21.32
C LEU A 456 1.33 -32.03 21.37
N ASN A 457 2.22 -32.49 20.50
CA ASN A 457 2.68 -33.87 20.50
C ASN A 457 4.13 -34.01 20.06
N ILE A 458 4.76 -35.09 20.54
CA ILE A 458 6.15 -35.43 20.22
C ILE A 458 6.36 -36.95 20.28
N ASN A 459 7.12 -37.46 19.32
CA ASN A 459 7.68 -38.82 19.30
C ASN A 459 9.02 -38.82 18.53
N HIS A 460 9.63 -39.99 18.31
CA HIS A 460 10.93 -40.09 17.64
C HIS A 460 10.94 -39.68 16.14
N GLU A 461 9.77 -39.55 15.51
CA GLU A 461 9.66 -39.22 14.08
C GLU A 461 8.99 -37.87 13.84
N LYS A 462 8.26 -37.33 14.82
CA LYS A 462 7.46 -36.13 14.65
C LYS A 462 7.33 -35.30 15.92
N LEU A 463 7.22 -33.99 15.73
CA LEU A 463 6.82 -33.03 16.76
C LEU A 463 5.87 -31.99 16.16
N THR A 464 4.80 -31.64 16.88
CA THR A 464 3.92 -30.54 16.49
C THR A 464 3.88 -29.48 17.60
N THR A 465 4.21 -28.24 17.25
CA THR A 465 4.11 -27.07 18.15
C THR A 465 2.96 -26.17 17.77
N GLU A 466 2.31 -25.62 18.79
CA GLU A 466 1.40 -24.49 18.68
C GLU A 466 2.20 -23.20 18.87
N CYS A 467 2.08 -22.28 17.92
CA CYS A 467 2.82 -21.03 17.89
C CYS A 467 1.84 -19.85 17.73
N VAL A 468 2.26 -18.68 18.20
CA VAL A 468 1.70 -17.40 17.77
C VAL A 468 2.88 -16.57 17.24
N TRP A 469 2.63 -15.49 16.52
CA TRP A 469 3.69 -14.53 16.27
C TRP A 469 3.17 -13.12 16.51
N GLN A 470 3.79 -12.41 17.43
CA GLN A 470 3.51 -11.01 17.68
C GLN A 470 4.42 -10.16 16.82
N LYS A 471 3.83 -9.15 16.16
CA LYS A 471 4.61 -8.24 15.31
C LYS A 471 5.61 -7.47 16.17
N ILE A 472 6.88 -7.63 15.84
CA ILE A 472 7.98 -6.82 16.38
C ILE A 472 7.85 -5.40 15.82
N ASP A 473 8.11 -4.36 16.60
CA ASP A 473 8.01 -2.99 16.11
C ASP A 473 9.07 -2.67 15.03
N ASP A 474 8.77 -1.72 14.14
CA ASP A 474 9.61 -1.44 12.97
C ASP A 474 11.01 -0.94 13.35
N LYS A 475 11.17 -0.29 14.51
CA LYS A 475 12.48 0.13 15.03
C LYS A 475 13.27 -1.09 15.51
N GLN A 476 12.60 -2.04 16.15
CA GLN A 476 13.23 -3.26 16.64
C GLN A 476 13.62 -4.21 15.50
N GLN A 477 12.86 -4.24 14.41
CA GLN A 477 13.20 -4.98 13.18
C GLN A 477 14.49 -4.47 12.49
N GLY A 478 14.83 -3.19 12.67
CA GLY A 478 16.04 -2.60 12.11
C GLY A 478 16.10 -2.69 10.59
N GLN A 479 17.24 -3.16 10.04
CA GLN A 479 17.45 -3.27 8.59
C GLN A 479 16.78 -4.52 7.95
N PHE A 480 16.04 -5.32 8.73
CA PHE A 480 15.37 -6.54 8.28
C PHE A 480 13.86 -6.41 8.50
N GLN A 481 13.28 -5.43 7.82
CA GLN A 481 11.85 -5.16 7.86
C GLN A 481 11.05 -6.33 7.29
N LEU A 482 9.88 -6.55 7.88
CA LEU A 482 8.93 -7.55 7.45
C LEU A 482 8.45 -7.27 6.02
N GLN A 483 8.55 -8.29 5.18
CA GLN A 483 8.01 -8.33 3.83
C GLN A 483 7.26 -9.66 3.66
N TRP A 484 7.06 -10.09 2.41
CA TRP A 484 6.36 -11.33 2.09
C TRP A 484 6.91 -12.53 2.88
N VAL A 485 8.23 -12.73 2.93
CA VAL A 485 8.87 -13.73 3.79
C VAL A 485 9.21 -13.13 5.15
N ASN A 486 8.55 -13.61 6.21
CA ASN A 486 8.81 -13.16 7.58
C ASN A 486 9.99 -13.95 8.20
N PRO A 487 11.18 -13.34 8.38
CA PRO A 487 12.35 -14.06 8.87
C PRO A 487 12.23 -14.48 10.33
N TYR A 488 11.51 -13.71 11.15
CA TYR A 488 11.34 -13.95 12.58
C TYR A 488 10.44 -15.17 12.83
N VAL A 489 9.34 -15.28 12.08
CA VAL A 489 8.46 -16.45 12.11
C VAL A 489 9.18 -17.68 11.58
N LEU A 490 9.96 -17.53 10.51
CA LEU A 490 10.72 -18.66 9.97
C LEU A 490 11.71 -19.21 11.01
N ASP A 491 12.37 -18.33 11.76
CA ASP A 491 13.30 -18.70 12.83
C ASP A 491 12.57 -19.43 13.96
N LEU A 492 11.46 -18.86 14.43
CA LEU A 492 10.54 -19.47 15.38
C LEU A 492 10.11 -20.88 14.96
N CYS A 493 9.80 -21.10 13.68
CA CYS A 493 9.40 -22.41 13.17
C CYS A 493 10.52 -23.46 13.30
N THR A 494 11.79 -23.04 13.27
CA THR A 494 12.92 -23.97 13.48
C THR A 494 13.09 -24.39 14.95
N HIS A 495 12.41 -23.75 15.89
CA HIS A 495 12.45 -24.18 17.30
C HIS A 495 11.94 -25.61 17.48
N ALA A 496 11.01 -26.05 16.62
CA ALA A 496 10.46 -27.39 16.63
C ALA A 496 11.56 -28.49 16.59
N ILE A 497 12.55 -28.35 15.70
CA ILE A 497 13.65 -29.34 15.60
C ILE A 497 14.62 -29.24 16.78
N TRP A 498 14.85 -28.03 17.30
CA TRP A 498 15.68 -27.84 18.50
C TRP A 498 15.07 -28.53 19.72
N ILE A 499 13.77 -28.32 19.95
CA ILE A 499 13.02 -28.92 21.06
C ILE A 499 13.08 -30.45 20.94
N TRP A 500 12.86 -30.98 19.73
CA TRP A 500 12.93 -32.42 19.48
C TRP A 500 14.32 -33.00 19.80
N LEU A 501 15.39 -32.38 19.29
CA LEU A 501 16.76 -32.84 19.50
C LEU A 501 17.15 -32.83 20.98
N GLN A 502 16.71 -31.83 21.72
CA GLN A 502 17.03 -31.76 23.12
C GLN A 502 16.25 -32.76 23.96
N HIS A 503 14.97 -32.94 23.66
CA HIS A 503 14.13 -33.88 24.39
C HIS A 503 14.66 -35.32 24.27
N PHE A 504 15.04 -35.75 23.06
CA PHE A 504 15.50 -37.13 22.83
C PHE A 504 17.01 -37.34 22.92
N HIS A 505 17.82 -36.28 22.75
CA HIS A 505 19.27 -36.41 22.61
C HIS A 505 20.09 -35.38 23.41
N SER A 506 19.44 -34.54 24.22
CA SER A 506 20.10 -33.51 25.04
C SER A 506 21.12 -32.65 24.26
N SER A 507 20.85 -32.42 22.98
CA SER A 507 21.75 -31.75 22.03
C SER A 507 21.07 -30.54 21.41
N GLY A 508 21.85 -29.52 21.04
CA GLY A 508 21.39 -28.41 20.22
C GLY A 508 21.76 -28.61 18.74
N CYS A 509 21.36 -27.67 17.88
CA CYS A 509 21.76 -27.70 16.48
C CYS A 509 21.84 -26.32 15.84
N LEU A 510 22.70 -26.12 14.85
CA LEU A 510 22.72 -24.90 14.06
C LEU A 510 22.15 -25.16 12.66
N PRO A 511 21.50 -24.17 12.02
CA PRO A 511 21.02 -24.33 10.65
C PRO A 511 22.20 -24.60 9.71
N GLY A 512 22.07 -25.63 8.86
CA GLY A 512 23.11 -26.02 7.92
C GLY A 512 22.67 -25.83 6.46
N GLN A 513 21.61 -26.52 6.07
CA GLN A 513 21.08 -26.46 4.71
C GLN A 513 19.56 -26.58 4.72
N VAL A 514 18.89 -26.00 3.73
CA VAL A 514 17.49 -26.27 3.39
C VAL A 514 17.46 -26.69 1.93
N GLY A 515 17.00 -27.91 1.66
CA GLY A 515 16.85 -28.41 0.30
C GLY A 515 15.85 -27.58 -0.49
N LYS A 516 14.67 -27.34 0.08
CA LYS A 516 13.62 -26.50 -0.52
C LYS A 516 12.83 -25.74 0.53
N TYR A 517 12.58 -24.46 0.29
CA TYR A 517 11.60 -23.65 1.02
C TYR A 517 10.52 -23.18 0.05
N GLU A 518 9.25 -23.28 0.42
CA GLU A 518 8.11 -22.79 -0.38
C GLU A 518 7.17 -21.98 0.49
N GLN A 519 6.65 -20.88 -0.08
CA GLN A 519 5.65 -20.05 0.57
C GLN A 519 4.40 -19.94 -0.30
N PHE A 520 3.24 -20.20 0.30
CA PHE A 520 1.93 -20.24 -0.36
C PHE A 520 0.97 -19.17 0.18
N ALA A 521 1.17 -18.73 1.42
CA ALA A 521 0.38 -17.69 2.05
C ALA A 521 1.20 -17.02 3.17
N GLU A 522 0.78 -15.84 3.60
CA GLU A 522 1.33 -15.20 4.80
C GLU A 522 1.00 -16.04 6.03
N ILE A 523 1.98 -16.17 6.94
CA ILE A 523 1.73 -16.74 8.26
C ILE A 523 1.09 -15.65 9.10
N PRO A 524 -0.08 -15.90 9.72
CA PRO A 524 -0.87 -14.83 10.33
C PRO A 524 -0.18 -14.27 11.58
N SER A 525 -0.33 -12.96 11.78
CA SER A 525 0.12 -12.25 12.98
C SER A 525 -0.96 -12.25 14.05
N ASN A 526 -0.56 -12.41 15.32
CA ASN A 526 -1.46 -12.44 16.48
C ASN A 526 -2.54 -13.53 16.44
N GLU A 527 -2.34 -14.56 15.60
CA GLU A 527 -3.22 -15.72 15.51
C GLU A 527 -2.42 -17.01 15.72
N ILE A 528 -3.12 -18.06 16.13
CA ILE A 528 -2.51 -19.37 16.34
C ILE A 528 -2.25 -20.04 14.99
N PHE A 529 -1.03 -20.54 14.82
CA PHE A 529 -0.68 -21.47 13.76
C PHE A 529 0.13 -22.64 14.32
N TYR A 530 0.33 -23.67 13.52
CA TYR A 530 1.00 -24.90 13.93
C TYR A 530 2.22 -25.16 13.07
N VAL A 531 3.26 -25.72 13.69
CA VAL A 531 4.45 -26.21 13.01
C VAL A 531 4.56 -27.70 13.26
N SER A 532 4.40 -28.49 12.20
CA SER A 532 4.65 -29.93 12.21
C SER A 532 6.05 -30.20 11.69
N CYS A 533 6.92 -30.72 12.55
CA CYS A 533 8.27 -31.14 12.23
C CYS A 533 8.32 -32.66 12.07
N GLU A 534 8.74 -33.14 10.89
CA GLU A 534 8.93 -34.56 10.60
C GLU A 534 10.43 -34.86 10.50
N VAL A 535 10.96 -35.64 11.43
CA VAL A 535 12.36 -36.04 11.44
C VAL A 535 12.54 -37.21 10.49
N LYS A 536 13.38 -37.02 9.46
CA LYS A 536 13.64 -38.03 8.43
C LYS A 536 14.84 -38.91 8.78
N ALA A 537 15.90 -38.30 9.31
CA ALA A 537 17.12 -39.03 9.66
C ALA A 537 17.97 -38.25 10.68
N LYS A 538 18.73 -38.97 11.51
CA LYS A 538 19.74 -38.41 12.42
C LYS A 538 21.05 -39.17 12.28
N THR A 539 22.15 -38.43 12.20
CA THR A 539 23.53 -38.96 12.31
C THR A 539 24.18 -38.50 13.61
N ALA A 540 25.47 -38.76 13.79
CA ALA A 540 26.23 -38.21 14.91
C ALA A 540 26.38 -36.68 14.82
N SER A 541 26.37 -36.11 13.62
CA SER A 541 26.70 -34.70 13.36
C SER A 541 25.58 -33.88 12.71
N SER A 542 24.47 -34.50 12.30
CA SER A 542 23.36 -33.76 11.69
C SER A 542 22.01 -34.43 11.90
N VAL A 543 20.94 -33.65 11.75
CA VAL A 543 19.56 -34.13 11.63
C VAL A 543 18.95 -33.58 10.34
N THR A 544 18.18 -34.42 9.65
CA THR A 544 17.39 -34.06 8.47
C THR A 544 15.91 -34.13 8.81
N PHE A 545 15.16 -33.12 8.42
CA PHE A 545 13.76 -32.94 8.79
C PHE A 545 12.98 -32.13 7.75
N ASP A 546 11.65 -32.26 7.77
CA ASP A 546 10.73 -31.33 7.12
C ASP A 546 10.03 -30.48 8.19
N LEU A 547 9.72 -29.22 7.86
CA LEU A 547 8.84 -28.36 8.65
C LEU A 547 7.65 -27.93 7.81
N ILE A 548 6.45 -28.08 8.35
CA ILE A 548 5.20 -27.70 7.69
C ILE A 548 4.50 -26.70 8.60
N MET A 549 4.35 -25.45 8.13
CA MET A 549 3.63 -24.40 8.81
C MET A 549 2.19 -24.36 8.30
N HIS A 550 1.21 -24.62 9.16
CA HIS A 550 -0.18 -24.80 8.72
C HIS A 550 -1.20 -24.26 9.74
N ASN A 551 -2.42 -24.03 9.26
CA ASN A 551 -3.56 -23.71 10.10
C ASN A 551 -4.18 -24.98 10.73
N ARG A 552 -5.30 -24.83 11.44
CA ARG A 552 -5.96 -25.97 12.12
C ARG A 552 -6.47 -27.04 11.14
N GLU A 553 -6.93 -26.63 9.97
CA GLU A 553 -7.44 -27.50 8.91
C GLU A 553 -6.33 -28.11 8.04
N GLY A 554 -5.06 -27.83 8.33
CA GLY A 554 -3.92 -28.33 7.56
C GLY A 554 -3.58 -27.51 6.32
N LYS A 555 -4.25 -26.38 6.07
CA LYS A 555 -3.87 -25.47 4.98
C LYS A 555 -2.48 -24.92 5.25
N VAL A 556 -1.55 -25.18 4.33
CA VAL A 556 -0.13 -24.85 4.49
C VAL A 556 0.13 -23.40 4.11
N PHE A 557 0.76 -22.66 5.01
CA PHE A 557 1.27 -21.31 4.75
C PHE A 557 2.64 -21.37 4.05
N ALA A 558 3.53 -22.21 4.57
CA ALA A 558 4.87 -22.42 4.06
C ALA A 558 5.43 -23.78 4.50
N ARG A 559 6.47 -24.27 3.83
CA ARG A 559 7.16 -25.50 4.23
C ARG A 559 8.65 -25.48 3.91
N ILE A 560 9.42 -26.17 4.75
CA ILE A 560 10.83 -26.50 4.56
C ILE A 560 10.91 -28.01 4.32
N ILE A 561 11.47 -28.41 3.20
CA ILE A 561 11.70 -29.81 2.83
C ILE A 561 13.20 -30.07 2.77
N ASP A 562 13.62 -31.22 3.28
CA ASP A 562 15.03 -31.62 3.38
C ASP A 562 15.86 -30.56 4.14
N GLY A 563 15.31 -30.04 5.23
CA GLY A 563 16.03 -29.21 6.18
C GLY A 563 17.11 -30.04 6.87
N LYS A 564 18.33 -29.52 6.94
CA LYS A 564 19.48 -30.16 7.59
C LYS A 564 20.07 -29.22 8.62
N ALA A 565 20.03 -29.63 9.89
CA ALA A 565 20.70 -28.94 10.97
C ALA A 565 21.95 -29.71 11.41
N VAL A 566 23.01 -28.98 11.75
CA VAL A 566 24.27 -29.53 12.25
C VAL A 566 24.15 -29.66 13.76
N ILE A 567 24.32 -30.87 14.29
CA ILE A 567 24.25 -31.13 15.73
C ILE A 567 25.45 -30.46 16.39
N TRP A 568 25.16 -29.60 17.36
CA TRP A 568 26.15 -28.88 18.13
C TRP A 568 26.12 -29.41 19.57
N ALA A 569 27.26 -29.95 20.02
CA ALA A 569 27.42 -30.38 21.40
C ALA A 569 27.43 -29.12 22.29
N MET A 570 26.40 -28.94 23.10
CA MET A 570 26.41 -27.96 24.18
C MET A 570 27.49 -28.39 25.17
N LYS A 571 28.65 -27.75 25.14
CA LYS A 571 29.66 -27.89 26.21
C LYS A 571 29.26 -27.06 27.42
#